data_AF-A0A966VUU1-F1
#
_entry.id   AF-A0A966VUU1-F1
#
_cell.length_a   1.000
_cell.length_b   1.000
_cell.length_c   1.000
_cell.angle_alpha   90.00
_cell.angle_beta   90.00
_cell.angle_gamma   90.00
#
_symmetry.space_group_name_H-M   'P 1'
#
loop_
_entity.id
_entity.type
_entity.pdbx_description
1 polymer ?
#
loop_
_entity_poly.entity_id
_entity_poly.type
_entity_poly.pdbx_seq_one_letter_code
_entity_poly.pdbx_strand_id
1 'polypeptide(L)' 'MIVIDNVLISDDVIEKKFVCDLSRCKGACCEDGDAGAP' A
#
# COMPACT_ATOMS: atom_id res chain seq x y z
N MET A 1 -5.24 -15.38 -6.00
CA MET A 1 -6.38 -15.24 -5.09
C MET A 1 -6.14 -16.22 -3.96
N ILE A 2 -6.24 -15.81 -2.70
CA ILE A 2 -5.93 -16.66 -1.54
C ILE A 2 -7.22 -17.01 -0.79
N VAL A 3 -7.36 -18.27 -0.35
CA VAL A 3 -8.54 -18.74 0.41
C VAL A 3 -8.10 -19.21 1.79
N ILE A 4 -8.75 -18.71 2.84
CA ILE A 4 -8.56 -19.16 4.23
C ILE A 4 -9.95 -19.45 4.82
N ASP A 5 -10.17 -20.70 5.23
CA ASP A 5 -11.49 -21.22 5.63
C ASP A 5 -12.57 -20.88 4.59
N ASN A 6 -13.54 -20.03 4.97
CA ASN A 6 -14.63 -19.56 4.11
C ASN A 6 -14.43 -18.11 3.63
N VAL A 7 -13.20 -17.58 3.70
CA VAL A 7 -12.87 -16.20 3.35
C VAL A 7 -12.03 -16.16 2.08
N LEU A 8 -12.49 -15.34 1.12
CA LEU A 8 -11.79 -15.03 -0.13
C LEU A 8 -10.95 -13.77 0.07
N ILE A 9 -9.65 -13.87 -0.16
CA ILE A 9 -8.69 -12.79 0.01
C ILE A 9 -8.13 -12.40 -1.37
N SER A 10 -8.20 -11.10 -1.69
CA SER A 10 -7.68 -10.53 -2.93
C SER A 10 -6.15 -10.58 -2.98
N ASP A 11 -5.59 -10.80 -4.17
CA ASP A 11 -4.14 -10.71 -4.39
C ASP A 11 -3.59 -9.31 -4.16
N ASP A 12 -4.45 -8.29 -4.29
CA ASP A 12 -4.13 -6.91 -3.95
C ASP A 12 -3.54 -6.77 -2.55
N VAL A 13 -3.92 -7.64 -1.60
CA VAL A 13 -3.38 -7.62 -0.23
C VAL A 13 -1.87 -7.91 -0.20
N ILE A 14 -1.37 -8.68 -1.17
CA ILE A 14 0.05 -9.01 -1.32
C ILE A 14 0.73 -8.04 -2.29
N GLU A 15 0.04 -7.67 -3.38
CA GLU A 15 0.64 -6.93 -4.50
C GLU A 15 0.67 -5.42 -4.28
N LYS A 16 -0.35 -4.85 -3.62
CA LYS A 16 -0.42 -3.41 -3.42
C LYS A 16 0.39 -2.98 -2.20
N LYS A 17 1.07 -1.85 -2.35
CA LYS A 17 1.71 -1.16 -1.24
C LYS A 17 0.67 -0.28 -0.58
N PHE A 18 0.29 -0.62 0.65
CA PHE A 18 -0.64 0.18 1.45
C PHE A 18 0.07 1.26 2.27
N VAL A 19 1.40 1.29 2.22
CA VAL A 19 2.24 2.22 2.98
C VAL A 19 3.26 2.88 2.07
N CYS A 20 3.58 4.14 2.38
CA CYS A 20 4.61 4.89 1.68
C CYS A 20 5.97 4.19 1.75
N ASP A 21 6.63 4.13 0.61
CA ASP A 21 8.05 3.80 0.55
C ASP A 21 8.90 5.02 0.98
N LEU A 22 9.12 5.15 2.29
CA LEU A 22 9.83 6.29 2.89
C LEU A 22 11.27 6.42 2.40
N SER A 23 11.93 5.31 2.04
CA SER A 23 13.27 5.34 1.47
C SER A 23 13.30 6.03 0.10
N ARG A 24 12.22 5.89 -0.68
CA ARG A 24 12.06 6.55 -1.98
C ARG A 24 11.54 7.98 -1.86
N CYS A 25 10.51 8.18 -1.05
CA CYS A 25 9.83 9.48 -0.93
C CYS A 25 10.56 10.46 0.01
N LYS A 26 11.29 9.97 1.01
CA LYS A 26 12.01 10.78 2.02
C LYS A 26 11.13 11.82 2.74
N GLY A 27 9.83 11.58 2.84
CA GLY A 27 8.85 12.48 3.49
C GLY A 27 8.22 13.53 2.56
N ALA A 28 8.74 13.73 1.35
CA ALA A 28 8.26 14.78 0.44
C ALA A 28 6.77 14.64 0.05
N CYS A 29 6.29 13.41 -0.10
CA CYS A 29 4.90 13.08 -0.46
C CYS A 29 3.89 13.32 0.67
N CYS A 30 4.33 13.44 1.93
CA CYS A 30 3.45 13.69 3.08
C CYS A 30 3.47 15.15 3.53
N GLU A 31 4.56 15.87 3.25
CA GLU A 31 4.74 17.27 3.66
C GLU A 31 4.41 18.26 2.54
N ASP A 32 4.79 17.96 1.29
CA ASP A 32 4.55 18.84 0.13
C ASP A 32 3.35 18.40 -0.73
N GLY A 33 2.78 17.22 -0.47
CA GLY A 33 1.79 16.59 -1.33
C GLY A 33 0.48 16.27 -0.62
N ASP A 34 -0.60 16.97 -0.99
CA ASP A 34 -1.99 16.62 -0.62
C ASP A 34 -2.45 15.25 -1.19
N ALA A 35 -1.57 14.56 -1.93
CA ALA A 35 -1.86 13.35 -2.67
C ALA A 35 -1.58 12.05 -1.89
N GLY A 36 -0.81 12.10 -0.79
CA GLY A 36 -0.36 10.90 -0.07
C GLY A 36 0.50 9.97 -0.94
N ALA A 37 1.24 9.05 -0.31
CA ALA A 37 2.04 8.09 -1.06
C ALA A 37 1.15 7.01 -1.71
N PRO A 38 1.32 6.73 -3.02
CA PRO A 38 0.59 5.67 -3.72
C PRO A 38 1.08 4.27 -3.38
#